data_AF-A0AAU5CXT0-F1
#
_entry.id   AF-A0AAU5CXT0-F1
#
_cell.length_a   1.000
_cell.length_b   1.000
_cell.length_c   1.000
_cell.angle_alpha   90.00
_cell.angle_beta   90.00
_cell.angle_gamma   90.00
#
_symmetry.space_group_name_H-M   'P 1'
#
loop_
_entity.id
_entity.type
_entity.pdbx_description
1 polymer ?
#
loop_
_entity_poly.entity_id
_entity_poly.type
_entity_poly.pdbx_seq_one_letter_code
_entity_poly.pdbx_strand_id
1 'polypeptide(L)'
;MPSNVSGFVAVGARAASEPVQLARLCPVVVAAAADGDHVAERILAEAADLLAETVAALSPRRGEPLVTVGGLLGPEGPLLPRRTARVAAWDLSPYPVANGLPGAVALACSGILRESGSRGPRP
;
A
#
# COMPACT_ATOMS: atom_id res chain seq x y z
N MET A 1 -38.53 -8.97 19.63
CA MET A 1 -38.08 -8.49 18.31
C MET A 1 -36.57 -8.32 18.35
N PRO A 2 -35.75 -9.31 17.96
CA PRO A 2 -34.31 -9.13 17.91
C PRO A 2 -33.89 -8.48 16.60
N SER A 3 -33.11 -7.41 16.72
CA SER A 3 -32.50 -6.59 15.68
C SER A 3 -31.33 -7.33 15.01
N ASN A 4 -31.42 -7.55 13.71
CA ASN A 4 -30.31 -8.03 12.89
C ASN A 4 -29.31 -6.89 12.63
N VAL A 5 -28.22 -6.86 13.38
CA VAL A 5 -27.01 -6.13 13.00
C VAL A 5 -26.25 -7.05 12.04
N SER A 6 -26.39 -6.80 10.74
CA SER A 6 -25.64 -7.51 9.71
C SER A 6 -24.20 -7.02 9.74
N GLY A 7 -23.35 -7.72 10.49
CA GLY A 7 -21.91 -7.53 10.50
C GLY A 7 -21.33 -7.91 9.13
N PHE A 8 -20.71 -6.96 8.45
CA PHE A 8 -19.93 -7.25 7.26
C PHE A 8 -18.55 -7.75 7.69
N VAL A 9 -18.44 -9.06 7.91
CA VAL A 9 -17.15 -9.75 8.10
C VAL A 9 -16.81 -10.44 6.78
N ALA A 10 -15.99 -9.81 5.95
CA ALA A 10 -15.39 -10.47 4.80
C ALA A 10 -14.11 -11.18 5.24
N VAL A 11 -14.27 -12.32 5.94
CA VAL A 11 -13.21 -13.33 6.05
C VAL A 11 -13.53 -14.42 5.05
N GLY A 12 -12.82 -14.40 3.93
CA GLY A 12 -12.98 -15.41 2.88
C GLY A 12 -11.97 -15.21 1.77
N ALA A 13 -10.85 -15.92 1.85
CA ALA A 13 -10.04 -16.22 0.68
C ALA A 13 -10.90 -17.06 -0.29
N ARG A 14 -11.56 -16.40 -1.25
CA ARG A 14 -12.27 -17.04 -2.36
C ARG A 14 -11.92 -16.30 -3.65
N ALA A 15 -11.63 -17.12 -4.67
CA ALA A 15 -11.23 -16.82 -6.06
C ALA A 15 -10.56 -15.47 -6.31
N ALA A 16 -9.33 -15.46 -6.84
CA ALA A 16 -8.53 -14.25 -7.14
C ALA A 16 -9.26 -13.09 -7.86
N SER A 17 -10.40 -13.35 -8.52
CA SER A 17 -11.31 -12.36 -9.08
C SER A 17 -12.10 -11.55 -8.04
N GLU A 18 -12.51 -12.12 -6.90
CA GLU A 18 -13.38 -11.49 -5.90
C GLU A 18 -12.72 -10.26 -5.22
N PRO A 19 -11.43 -10.31 -4.80
CA PRO A 19 -10.74 -9.12 -4.28
C PRO A 19 -10.59 -8.01 -5.32
N VAL A 20 -10.39 -8.36 -6.59
CA VAL A 20 -10.25 -7.39 -7.68
C VAL A 20 -11.58 -6.70 -7.97
N GLN A 21 -12.69 -7.43 -7.95
CA GLN A 21 -14.03 -6.83 -8.13
C GLN A 21 -14.36 -5.88 -6.98
N LEU A 22 -14.01 -6.24 -5.75
CA LEU A 22 -14.18 -5.34 -4.60
C LEU A 22 -13.30 -4.08 -4.73
N ALA A 23 -12.03 -4.24 -5.11
CA ALA A 23 -11.11 -3.12 -5.27
C ALA A 23 -11.57 -2.10 -6.33
N ARG A 24 -12.33 -2.55 -7.36
CA ARG A 24 -12.93 -1.65 -8.37
C ARG A 24 -13.93 -0.67 -7.78
N LEU A 25 -14.49 -0.93 -6.60
CA LEU A 25 -15.40 -0.02 -5.90
C LEU A 25 -14.65 1.07 -5.11
N CYS A 26 -13.34 0.97 -4.96
CA CYS A 26 -12.57 1.94 -4.19
C CYS A 26 -12.75 3.41 -4.65
N PRO A 27 -12.81 3.73 -5.96
CA PRO A 27 -13.08 5.11 -6.40
C PRO A 27 -14.42 5.66 -5.90
N VAL A 28 -15.43 4.82 -5.72
CA VAL A 28 -16.74 5.22 -5.18
C VAL A 28 -16.62 5.65 -3.73
N VAL A 29 -15.87 4.89 -2.92
CA VAL A 29 -15.61 5.23 -1.52
C VAL A 29 -14.82 6.54 -1.41
N VAL A 30 -13.83 6.73 -2.28
CA VAL A 30 -13.01 7.95 -2.30
C VAL A 30 -13.86 9.18 -2.66
N ALA A 31 -14.73 9.06 -3.67
CA ALA A 31 -15.64 10.13 -4.06
C ALA A 31 -16.64 10.46 -2.95
N ALA A 32 -17.30 9.46 -2.36
CA ALA A 32 -18.26 9.66 -1.28
C ALA A 32 -17.62 10.33 -0.05
N ALA A 33 -16.39 9.94 0.30
CA ALA A 33 -15.65 10.60 1.37
C ALA A 33 -15.30 12.05 1.04
N ALA A 34 -15.00 12.36 -0.22
CA ALA A 34 -14.76 13.74 -0.66
C ALA A 34 -16.05 14.60 -0.57
N ASP A 35 -17.21 13.97 -0.75
CA ASP A 35 -18.53 14.60 -0.58
C ASP A 35 -18.98 14.66 0.90
N GLY A 36 -18.17 14.17 1.84
CA GLY A 36 -18.42 14.25 3.29
C GLY A 36 -19.21 13.07 3.87
N ASP A 37 -19.33 11.94 3.17
CA ASP A 37 -19.94 10.74 3.72
C ASP A 37 -19.10 10.16 4.87
N HIS A 38 -19.66 10.18 6.09
CA HIS A 38 -18.97 9.73 7.30
C HIS A 38 -18.61 8.24 7.31
N VAL A 39 -19.37 7.39 6.63
CA VAL A 39 -19.05 5.96 6.54
C VAL A 39 -17.84 5.78 5.63
N ALA A 40 -17.83 6.45 4.48
CA ALA A 40 -16.70 6.43 3.55
C ALA A 40 -15.43 7.01 4.18
N GLU A 41 -15.53 8.12 4.91
CA GLU A 41 -14.41 8.68 5.67
C GLU A 41 -13.84 7.68 6.68
N ARG A 42 -14.72 6.99 7.42
CA ARG A 42 -14.31 5.97 8.38
C ARG A 42 -13.60 4.78 7.72
N ILE A 43 -14.09 4.32 6.56
CA ILE A 43 -13.42 3.26 5.79
C ILE A 43 -12.00 3.68 5.41
N LEU A 44 -11.81 4.91 4.92
CA LEU A 44 -10.48 5.41 4.54
C LEU A 44 -9.56 5.61 5.76
N ALA A 45 -10.11 6.01 6.89
CA ALA A 45 -9.36 6.12 8.14
C ALA A 45 -8.87 4.75 8.62
N GLU A 46 -9.77 3.77 8.70
CA GLU A 46 -9.46 2.40 9.10
C GLU A 46 -8.45 1.74 8.15
N ALA A 47 -8.59 1.96 6.84
CA ALA A 47 -7.61 1.50 5.86
C ALA A 47 -6.21 2.10 6.11
N ALA A 48 -6.13 3.38 6.48
CA ALA A 48 -4.86 4.02 6.82
C ALA A 48 -4.26 3.48 8.13
N ASP A 49 -5.10 3.13 9.12
CA ASP A 49 -4.68 2.47 10.36
C ASP A 49 -4.08 1.08 10.07
N LEU A 50 -4.79 0.24 9.32
CA LEU A 50 -4.31 -1.10 8.94
C LEU A 50 -2.97 -1.07 8.16
N LEU A 51 -2.81 -0.07 7.29
CA LEU A 51 -1.54 0.14 6.59
C LEU A 51 -0.42 0.55 7.55
N ALA A 52 -0.70 1.42 8.53
CA ALA A 52 0.28 1.81 9.54
C ALA A 52 0.66 0.64 10.46
N GLU A 53 -0.30 -0.21 10.84
CA GLU A 53 -0.04 -1.45 11.59
C GLU A 53 0.85 -2.41 10.81
N THR A 54 0.63 -2.54 9.49
CA THR A 54 1.50 -3.34 8.61
C THR A 54 2.94 -2.82 8.63
N VAL A 55 3.14 -1.50 8.62
CA VAL A 55 4.47 -0.89 8.77
C VAL A 55 5.04 -1.17 10.16
N ALA A 56 4.26 -1.01 11.22
CA ALA A 56 4.69 -1.25 12.60
C ALA A 56 5.18 -2.69 12.80
N ALA A 57 4.51 -3.66 12.19
CA ALA A 57 4.87 -5.08 12.26
C ALA A 57 6.27 -5.37 11.70
N LEU A 58 6.78 -4.52 10.80
CA LEU A 58 8.14 -4.62 10.28
C LEU A 58 9.20 -4.06 11.24
N SER A 59 8.81 -3.50 12.38
CA SER A 59 9.69 -2.87 13.38
C SER A 59 10.67 -1.87 12.76
N PRO A 60 10.17 -0.83 12.06
CA PRO A 60 11.01 0.09 11.31
C PRO A 60 11.89 0.91 12.26
N ARG A 61 13.08 1.30 11.80
CA ARG A 61 13.93 2.23 12.55
C ARG A 61 13.53 3.66 12.25
N ARG A 62 13.76 4.55 13.21
CA ARG A 62 13.50 5.99 13.03
C ARG A 62 14.33 6.53 11.87
N GLY A 63 13.72 7.40 11.05
CA GLY A 63 14.37 8.02 9.89
C GLY A 63 14.48 7.12 8.66
N GLU A 64 13.99 5.87 8.71
CA GLU A 64 14.05 4.99 7.54
C GLU A 64 13.13 5.46 6.39
N PRO A 65 13.57 5.31 5.13
CA PRO A 65 12.74 5.63 3.99
C PRO A 65 11.58 4.63 3.86
N LEU A 66 10.37 5.15 3.67
CA LEU A 66 9.18 4.36 3.40
C LEU A 66 8.71 4.63 1.97
N VAL A 67 9.13 3.79 1.03
CA VAL A 67 8.69 3.88 -0.36
C VAL A 67 7.25 3.41 -0.48
N THR A 68 6.39 4.20 -1.11
CA THR A 68 4.99 3.81 -1.35
C THR A 68 4.58 3.90 -2.80
N VAL A 69 3.70 2.99 -3.20
CA VAL A 69 3.33 2.77 -4.60
C VAL A 69 1.88 2.30 -4.68
N GLY A 70 1.26 2.45 -5.86
CA GLY A 70 -0.10 2.01 -6.14
C GLY A 70 -1.15 3.11 -6.02
N GLY A 71 -2.37 2.83 -6.50
CA GLY A 71 -3.41 3.86 -6.69
C GLY A 71 -3.88 4.57 -5.40
N LEU A 72 -3.61 4.00 -4.22
CA LEU A 72 -4.00 4.60 -2.93
C LEU A 72 -2.87 5.34 -2.22
N LEU A 73 -1.61 4.98 -2.49
CA LEU A 73 -0.42 5.46 -1.77
C LEU A 73 0.67 6.05 -2.67
N GLY A 74 0.43 6.11 -3.98
CA GLY A 74 1.26 6.83 -4.93
C GLY A 74 1.13 8.36 -4.75
N PRO A 75 1.79 9.15 -5.62
CA PRO A 75 1.90 10.61 -5.46
C PRO A 75 0.56 11.32 -5.23
N GLU A 76 -0.49 10.91 -5.94
CA GLU A 76 -1.85 11.46 -5.83
C GLU A 76 -2.83 10.51 -5.11
N GLY A 77 -2.28 9.58 -4.32
CA GLY A 77 -3.06 8.54 -3.66
C GLY A 77 -3.93 9.11 -2.52
N PRO A 78 -5.25 8.82 -2.48
CA PRO A 78 -6.17 9.37 -1.47
C PRO A 78 -5.88 8.94 -0.02
N LEU A 79 -5.06 7.90 0.18
CA LEU A 79 -4.62 7.47 1.50
C LEU A 79 -3.24 7.99 1.89
N LEU A 80 -2.48 8.60 0.97
CA LEU A 80 -1.12 9.05 1.25
C LEU A 80 -1.07 10.05 2.43
N PRO A 81 -1.89 11.13 2.48
CA PRO A 81 -1.84 12.05 3.62
C PRO A 81 -2.25 11.39 4.95
N ARG A 82 -3.32 10.58 4.93
CA ARG A 82 -3.84 9.88 6.11
C ARG A 82 -2.84 8.88 6.69
N ARG A 83 -2.10 8.19 5.82
CA ARG A 83 -1.03 7.26 6.19
C ARG A 83 0.18 8.01 6.72
N THR A 84 0.63 9.07 6.04
CA THR A 84 1.78 9.89 6.43
C THR A 84 1.63 10.40 7.87
N ALA A 85 0.44 10.86 8.24
CA ALA A 85 0.17 11.31 9.61
C ALA A 85 0.36 10.19 10.67
N ARG A 86 -0.03 8.95 10.36
CA ARG A 86 0.06 7.81 11.29
C ARG A 86 1.49 7.31 11.47
N VAL A 87 2.27 7.30 10.39
CA VAL A 87 3.66 6.82 10.43
C VAL A 87 4.63 7.88 10.95
N ALA A 88 4.20 9.14 11.10
CA ALA A 88 5.02 10.23 11.63
C ALA A 88 5.56 9.96 13.04
N ALA A 89 4.86 9.15 13.85
CA ALA A 89 5.35 8.73 15.18
C ALA A 89 6.67 7.95 15.14
N TRP A 90 6.98 7.32 14.00
CA TRP A 90 8.24 6.61 13.76
C TRP A 90 9.26 7.45 13.00
N ASP A 91 8.98 8.73 12.72
CA ASP A 91 9.86 9.60 11.93
C ASP A 91 10.23 8.99 10.57
N LEU A 92 9.29 8.28 9.96
CA LEU A 92 9.47 7.69 8.63
C LEU A 92 9.25 8.76 7.56
N SER A 93 10.06 8.71 6.51
CA SER A 93 9.93 9.61 5.36
C SER A 93 9.25 8.88 4.20
N PRO A 94 7.98 9.21 3.86
CA PRO A 94 7.31 8.68 2.68
C PRO A 94 8.00 9.09 1.38
N TYR A 95 8.25 8.13 0.50
CA TYR A 95 8.70 8.36 -0.87
C TYR A 95 7.67 7.75 -1.84
N PRO A 96 6.62 8.49 -2.20
CA PRO A 96 5.63 8.00 -3.14
C PRO A 96 6.23 7.93 -4.55
N VAL A 97 6.09 6.78 -5.21
CA VAL A 97 6.57 6.54 -6.57
C VAL A 97 5.42 6.14 -7.50
N ALA A 98 5.54 6.51 -8.77
CA ALA A 98 4.52 6.22 -9.77
C ALA A 98 4.40 4.71 -10.08
N ASN A 99 5.53 4.00 -10.17
CA ASN A 99 5.59 2.56 -10.37
C ASN A 99 6.97 2.00 -9.99
N GLY A 100 7.09 0.67 -9.93
CA GLY A 100 8.35 -0.03 -9.61
C GLY A 100 9.24 -0.34 -10.82
N LEU A 101 8.88 0.08 -12.03
CA LEU A 101 9.60 -0.30 -13.26
C LEU A 101 11.08 0.14 -13.23
N PRO A 102 11.44 1.38 -12.84
CA PRO A 102 12.84 1.77 -12.79
C PRO A 102 13.68 0.90 -11.85
N GLY A 103 13.14 0.55 -10.69
CA GLY A 103 13.80 -0.33 -9.72
C GLY A 103 13.97 -1.76 -10.25
N ALA A 104 12.93 -2.31 -10.88
CA ALA A 104 12.97 -3.64 -11.47
C ALA A 104 14.02 -3.74 -12.60
N VAL A 105 14.11 -2.72 -13.47
CA VAL A 105 15.12 -2.65 -14.53
C VAL A 105 16.53 -2.57 -13.94
N ALA A 106 16.74 -1.71 -12.94
CA ALA A 106 18.03 -1.58 -12.28
C ALA A 106 18.49 -2.91 -11.65
N LEU A 107 17.57 -3.64 -11.00
CA LEU A 107 17.86 -4.96 -10.45
C LEU A 107 18.25 -5.97 -11.54
N ALA A 108 17.51 -6.02 -12.65
CA ALA A 108 17.83 -6.92 -13.77
C ALA A 108 19.21 -6.62 -14.37
N CYS A 109 19.52 -5.33 -14.61
CA CYS A 109 20.84 -4.92 -15.10
C CYS A 109 21.96 -5.28 -14.12
N SER A 110 21.73 -5.15 -12.81
CA SER A 110 22.72 -5.51 -11.79
C SER A 110 23.04 -7.02 -11.79
N GLY A 111 22.04 -7.87 -12.04
CA GLY A 111 22.22 -9.32 -12.17
C GLY A 111 23.10 -9.69 -13.37
N ILE A 112 22.80 -9.09 -14.53
CA ILE A 112 23.57 -9.30 -15.77
C ILE A 112 25.03 -8.88 -15.58
N LEU A 113 25.28 -7.75 -14.93
CA LEU A 113 26.64 -7.25 -14.68
C LEU A 113 27.42 -8.15 -13.70
N ARG A 114 26.75 -8.71 -12.67
CA ARG A 114 27.38 -9.64 -11.71
C ARG A 114 27.71 -10.99 -12.35
N GLU A 115 26.83 -11.51 -13.21
CA GLU A 115 27.09 -12.74 -13.96
C GLU A 115 28.23 -12.57 -14.96
N SER A 116 28.27 -11.42 -15.66
CA SER A 116 29.32 -11.07 -16.62
C SER A 116 30.70 -10.90 -15.96
N GLY A 117 30.75 -10.43 -14.71
CA GLY A 117 31.97 -10.34 -13.92
C GLY A 117 32.48 -11.67 -13.35
N SER A 118 31.64 -12.71 -13.30
CA SER A 118 32.04 -14.05 -12.80
C SER A 118 32.62 -14.97 -13.89
N ARG A 119 32.51 -14.60 -15.17
CA ARG A 119 33.17 -15.27 -16.30
C ARG A 119 34.51 -14.60 -16.62
N GLY A 120 35.44 -14.64 -15.67
CA GLY A 120 36.86 -14.43 -15.97
C GLY A 120 37.42 -15.60 -16.81
N PRO A 121 38.49 -15.43 -17.60
CA PRO A 121 39.06 -16.51 -18.39
C PRO A 121 39.53 -17.62 -17.45
N ARG A 122 39.07 -18.87 -17.69
CA ARG A 122 39.64 -20.03 -16.99
C ARG A 122 41.03 -20.31 -17.56
N PRO A 123 42.03 -20.64 -16.71
CA PRO A 123 43.36 -21.04 -17.16
C PRO A 123 43.34 -22.33 -17.97
#